data_AF-A0A8J6NKQ1-F1
#
_entry.id   AF-A0A8J6NKQ1-F1
#
_cell.length_a   1.000
_cell.length_b   1.000
_cell.length_c   1.000
_cell.angle_alpha   90.00
_cell.angle_beta   90.00
_cell.angle_gamma   90.00
#
_symmetry.space_group_name_H-M   'P 1'
#
loop_
_entity.id
_entity.type
_entity.pdbx_description
1 polymer ?
#
loop_
_entity_poly.entity_id
_entity_poly.type
_entity_poly.pdbx_seq_one_letter_code
_entity_poly.pdbx_strand_id
1 'polypeptide(L)' 'MHFQCIDGITWLDAEDSDVLILQSGEKWQSQNDYRNHPVVEVSWHGTQAYCSWVNMRMPTEAQWEKAARSGFEGKKYP' A
#
# COMPACT_ATOMS: atom_id res chain seq x y z
N MET A 1 -14.41 18.49 2.40
CA MET A 1 -13.77 17.72 1.32
C MET A 1 -12.81 16.72 1.94
N HIS A 2 -13.30 15.57 2.41
CA HIS A 2 -12.45 14.45 2.83
C HIS A 2 -12.52 13.41 1.71
N PHE A 3 -11.75 13.63 0.63
CA PHE A 3 -11.80 12.81 -0.59
C PHE A 3 -11.10 11.44 -0.46
N GLN A 4 -10.73 11.03 0.76
CA GLN A 4 -9.89 9.84 1.00
C GLN A 4 -10.51 8.90 2.04
N CYS A 5 -11.84 8.88 2.12
CA CYS A 5 -12.59 7.99 3.00
C CYS A 5 -13.68 7.27 2.19
N ILE A 6 -13.69 5.94 2.24
CA ILE A 6 -14.71 5.07 1.63
C ILE A 6 -15.32 4.24 2.75
N ASP A 7 -16.65 4.30 2.92
CA ASP A 7 -17.38 3.59 3.96
C ASP A 7 -16.88 3.84 5.40
N GLY A 8 -16.36 5.04 5.67
CA GLY A 8 -15.80 5.40 6.97
C GLY A 8 -14.35 4.96 7.17
N ILE A 9 -13.74 4.29 6.18
CA ILE A 9 -12.34 3.83 6.21
C ILE A 9 -11.46 4.81 5.44
N THR A 10 -10.42 5.33 6.10
CA THR A 10 -9.41 6.20 5.49
C THR A 10 -8.46 5.39 4.59
N TRP A 11 -7.93 6.01 3.54
CA TRP A 11 -6.96 5.36 2.65
C TRP A 11 -5.60 5.17 3.29
N LEU A 12 -5.17 6.15 4.08
CA LEU A 12 -3.93 6.18 4.85
C LEU A 12 -4.30 6.63 6.27
N ASP A 13 -3.79 5.93 7.28
CA ASP A 13 -3.95 6.36 8.67
C ASP A 13 -2.94 7.45 9.01
N ALA A 14 -3.15 8.65 8.46
CA ALA A 14 -2.22 9.76 8.64
C ALA A 14 -2.29 10.43 10.03
N GLU A 15 -3.20 9.98 10.89
CA GLU A 15 -3.35 10.49 12.26
C GLU A 15 -2.54 9.67 13.28
N ASP A 16 -2.04 8.49 12.90
CA ASP A 16 -1.15 7.69 13.74
C ASP A 16 0.22 8.38 13.90
N SER A 17 0.77 8.32 15.11
CA SER A 17 2.11 8.84 15.42
C SER A 17 3.23 8.05 14.75
N ASP A 18 2.97 6.79 14.39
CA ASP A 18 3.95 5.90 13.79
C ASP A 18 3.95 5.96 12.25
N VAL A 19 3.07 6.78 11.64
CA VAL A 19 2.97 6.92 10.18
C VAL A 19 4.27 7.43 9.57
N LEU A 20 4.80 6.66 8.61
CA LEU A 20 6.07 6.97 7.95
C LEU A 20 5.93 7.92 6.75
N ILE A 21 4.71 8.38 6.46
CA ILE A 21 4.40 9.31 5.38
C ILE A 21 3.89 10.62 5.97
N LEU A 22 4.67 11.68 5.80
CA LEU A 22 4.42 13.00 6.35
C LEU A 22 3.85 13.93 5.28
N GLN A 23 2.81 14.67 5.63
CA GLN A 23 2.28 15.74 4.78
C GLN A 23 3.05 17.04 5.04
N SER A 24 3.79 17.51 4.05
CA SER A 24 4.45 18.82 4.04
C SER A 24 3.75 19.72 3.02
N GLY A 25 2.74 20.45 3.49
CA GLY A 25 1.87 21.28 2.64
C GLY A 25 1.05 20.42 1.67
N GLU A 26 1.21 20.64 0.37
CA GLU A 26 0.52 19.88 -0.68
C GLU A 26 1.21 18.54 -1.03
N LYS A 27 2.38 18.26 -0.44
CA LYS A 27 3.18 17.09 -0.78
C LYS A 27 3.19 16.08 0.35
N TRP A 28 3.02 14.81 0.00
CA TRP A 28 3.28 13.68 0.89
C TRP A 28 4.70 13.17 0.65
N GLN A 29 5.46 12.98 1.72
CA GLN A 29 6.85 12.54 1.65
C GLN A 29 7.11 11.45 2.70
N SER A 30 7.90 10.44 2.35
CA SER A 30 8.39 9.48 3.34
C SER A 30 9.33 10.17 4.32
N GLN A 31 9.33 9.74 5.59
CA GLN A 31 10.38 10.11 6.53
C GLN A 31 11.77 9.73 5.96
N ASN A 32 12.79 10.54 6.23
CA ASN A 32 14.07 10.58 5.49
C ASN A 32 14.71 9.20 5.21
N ASP A 33 14.68 8.30 6.17
CA ASP A 33 15.33 6.98 6.05
C ASP A 33 14.45 5.89 5.43
N TYR A 34 13.16 6.17 5.19
CA TYR A 34 12.15 5.19 4.78
C TYR A 34 11.75 5.27 3.31
N ARG A 35 12.48 6.03 2.49
CA ARG A 35 12.13 6.23 1.07
C ARG A 35 12.07 4.94 0.24
N ASN A 36 12.84 3.92 0.64
CA ASN A 36 12.89 2.62 -0.03
C ASN A 36 12.20 1.50 0.77
N HIS A 37 11.50 1.85 1.84
CA HIS A 37 10.76 0.89 2.65
C HIS A 37 9.35 0.70 2.08
N PRO A 38 8.73 -0.48 2.28
CA PRO A 38 7.32 -0.64 1.95
C PRO A 38 6.48 0.35 2.75
N VAL A 39 5.52 0.99 2.09
CA VAL A 39 4.52 1.82 2.76
C VAL A 39 3.67 0.94 3.67
N VAL A 40 3.41 1.44 4.88
CA VAL A 40 2.55 0.81 5.90
C VAL A 40 1.35 1.71 6.20
N GLU A 41 0.42 1.22 7.03
CA GLU A 41 -0.78 1.97 7.47
C GLU A 41 -1.70 2.42 6.32
N VAL A 42 -1.63 1.72 5.19
CA VAL A 42 -2.52 1.89 4.05
C VAL A 42 -3.64 0.85 4.12
N SER A 43 -4.88 1.29 3.98
CA SER A 43 -6.01 0.37 3.93
C SER A 43 -6.09 -0.35 2.58
N TRP A 44 -6.91 -1.41 2.51
CA TRP A 44 -7.16 -2.10 1.25
C TRP A 44 -7.72 -1.15 0.17
N HIS A 45 -8.62 -0.24 0.56
CA HIS A 45 -9.17 0.77 -0.34
C HIS A 45 -8.09 1.75 -0.83
N GLY A 46 -7.19 2.19 0.07
CA GLY A 46 -6.04 3.02 -0.32
C GLY A 46 -5.10 2.31 -1.30
N THR A 47 -4.85 1.02 -1.07
CA THR A 47 -4.04 0.19 -1.97
C THR A 47 -4.69 0.08 -3.35
N GLN A 48 -6.00 -0.20 -3.41
CA GLN A 48 -6.73 -0.30 -4.68
C GLN A 48 -6.75 1.03 -5.45
N ALA A 49 -6.94 2.14 -4.74
CA ALA A 49 -6.91 3.47 -5.31
C ALA A 49 -5.53 3.81 -5.89
N TYR A 50 -4.44 3.48 -5.17
CA TYR A 50 -3.08 3.64 -5.67
C TYR A 50 -2.84 2.82 -6.94
N CYS A 51 -3.20 1.53 -6.94
CA CYS A 51 -3.09 0.69 -8.14
C CYS A 51 -3.82 1.32 -9.32
N SER A 52 -5.05 1.80 -9.10
CA SER A 52 -5.85 2.43 -10.16
C SER A 52 -5.21 3.72 -10.68
N TRP A 53 -4.64 4.54 -9.80
CA TRP A 53 -3.93 5.78 -10.17
C TRP A 53 -2.70 5.51 -11.06
N VAL A 54 -1.95 4.44 -10.81
CA VAL A 54 -0.82 4.02 -11.66
C VAL A 54 -1.25 3.18 -12.89
N ASN A 55 -2.55 3.08 -13.19
CA ASN A 55 -3.11 2.20 -14.23
C ASN A 55 -2.73 0.72 -14.07
N MET A 56 -2.64 0.25 -12.83
CA MET A 56 -2.44 -1.15 -12.46
C MET A 56 -3.64 -1.69 -11.67
N ARG A 57 -3.55 -2.95 -11.23
CA ARG A 57 -4.53 -3.58 -10.35
C ARG A 57 -3.83 -4.42 -9.29
N MET A 58 -4.53 -4.68 -8.19
CA MET A 58 -4.07 -5.66 -7.22
C MET A 58 -3.96 -7.06 -7.86
N PRO A 59 -2.95 -7.85 -7.47
CA PRO A 59 -2.90 -9.25 -7.84
C PRO A 59 -4.07 -10.00 -7.22
N THR A 60 -4.56 -11.03 -7.90
CA THR A 60 -5.40 -12.03 -7.22
C THR A 60 -4.53 -12.90 -6.31
N GLU A 61 -5.12 -13.58 -5.33
CA GLU A 61 -4.40 -14.50 -4.44
C GLU A 61 -3.57 -15.53 -5.23
N ALA A 62 -4.17 -16.16 -6.25
CA ALA A 62 -3.48 -17.12 -7.11
C ALA A 62 -2.31 -16.49 -7.89
N GLN A 63 -2.44 -15.23 -8.33
CA GLN A 63 -1.34 -14.52 -8.99
C GLN A 63 -0.21 -14.21 -8.01
N TRP A 64 -0.56 -13.80 -6.80
CA TRP A 64 0.40 -13.51 -5.74
C TRP A 64 1.18 -14.76 -5.34
N GLU A 65 0.49 -15.88 -5.11
CA GLU A 65 1.13 -17.15 -4.76
C GLU A 65 2.08 -17.62 -5.88
N LYS A 66 1.63 -17.58 -7.13
CA LYS A 66 2.47 -17.98 -8.27
C LYS A 66 3.72 -17.10 -8.40
N ALA A 67 3.59 -15.79 -8.20
CA ALA A 67 4.72 -14.86 -8.24
C ALA A 67 5.69 -15.11 -7.08
N ALA A 68 5.18 -15.31 -5.87
CA ALA A 68 5.99 -15.56 -4.68
C ALA A 68 6.80 -16.86 -4.79
N ARG A 69 6.23 -17.92 -5.37
CA ARG A 69 6.89 -19.24 -5.46
C ARG A 69 8.00 -19.34 -6.51
N SER A 70 8.21 -18.31 -7.35
CA SER A 70 9.26 -18.30 -8.39
C SER A 70 9.26 -19.54 -9.31
N GLY A 71 8.12 -20.21 -9.48
CA GLY A 71 7.97 -21.43 -10.29
C GLY A 71 8.30 -22.75 -9.60
N PHE A 72 8.62 -22.77 -8.30
CA PHE A 72 8.83 -24.01 -7.55
C PHE A 72 7.52 -24.56 -6.97
N GLU A 73 7.11 -25.74 -7.41
CA GLU A 73 5.97 -26.45 -6.85
C GLU A 73 6.34 -27.15 -5.53
N GLY A 74 5.42 -27.14 -4.56
CA GLY A 74 5.54 -27.94 -3.34
C GLY A 74 6.57 -27.47 -2.31
N LYS A 75 7.20 -26.29 -2.47
CA LYS A 75 8.08 -25.71 -1.44
C LYS A 75 7.27 -25.03 -0.34
N LYS A 76 7.68 -25.23 0.91
CA LYS A 76 7.05 -24.59 2.08
C LYS A 76 7.23 -23.07 2.10
N TYR A 77 8.34 -22.59 1.53
CA TYR A 77 8.70 -21.18 1.44
C TYR A 77 9.17 -20.86 0.01
N PRO A 78 9.05 -19.59 -0.43
CA PRO A 78 9.65 -19.08 -1.66
C PRO A 78 11.11 -19.47 -1.87
#